data_AF-A0A965RR47-F1
#
_entry.id   AF-A0A965RR47-F1
#
_cell.length_a   1.000
_cell.length_b   1.000
_cell.length_c   1.000
_cell.angle_alpha   90.00
_cell.angle_beta   90.00
_cell.angle_gamma   90.00
#
_symmetry.space_group_name_H-M   'P 1'
#
loop_
_entity.id
_entity.type
_entity.pdbx_description
1 polymer ?
#
loop_
_entity_poly.entity_id
_entity_poly.type
_entity_poly.pdbx_seq_one_letter_code
_entity_poly.pdbx_strand_id
1 'polypeptide(L)'
;MVAMRQKHSIFSLVGLFFLFSLGRAIASPTLDQQYGFKNFVLTVLASPAEPIHTKQVESELISQIQKRMRFNYQATPSAELKKNLEAVSGPSVAGSLTERLEIYRPTVQALKEKNTDAAILAELVRRDEFFDLTLTLVSVEPGEVMAQAVQKIEPPYSQDKFGQKTAQAFLELTQNIPFDGTVLKRDGYLVVLDGGKGTFSPGMRLPTFTLEKEDGKLSFNETGQILVQKVEDNISFGRVLVEKKPLEVLSGNKIRLSEKLATNDVPELIQSVTDANRDPASELVADFEVTKGEVGRLAVNFGTDMVEFKNDFVAGGGDSTNLFFPGTQLEGELWFTSRWFMDTSLGFGFGKFQKQSSSLSNFRLQFGYRMNILAPERGPVIYAKLGYGKQSYNLGTAEPIRFSSITYGGMLLSGGIRIPYDDALNLGAEINTLIFPSIAEAPFSSGSDQSQINCWDFVFKGTYSLNSKVDLEGRLIFRNAGASFSGDTDRPDPISQASQSSKILQLGVSYYF
;
A
#
# COMPACT_ATOMS: atom_id res chain seq x y z
N MET A 1 48.65 -0.75 -30.96
CA MET A 1 48.01 -1.70 -29.99
C MET A 1 47.69 -0.93 -28.71
N VAL A 2 46.84 -1.47 -27.83
CA VAL A 2 46.19 -0.74 -26.71
C VAL A 2 45.16 0.30 -27.20
N ALA A 3 43.88 -0.07 -27.12
CA ALA A 3 42.75 0.84 -27.23
C ALA A 3 41.85 0.62 -25.99
N MET A 4 41.93 1.53 -25.02
CA MET A 4 41.30 1.36 -23.71
C MET A 4 39.86 1.89 -23.74
N ARG A 5 38.89 1.02 -23.99
CA ARG A 5 37.46 1.40 -24.08
C ARG A 5 36.91 1.85 -22.72
N GLN A 6 36.72 3.16 -22.58
CA GLN A 6 36.01 3.79 -21.47
C GLN A 6 34.53 3.39 -21.51
N LYS A 7 34.10 2.49 -20.61
CA LYS A 7 32.68 2.25 -20.33
C LYS A 7 32.24 3.21 -19.21
N HIS A 8 31.59 4.31 -19.57
CA HIS A 8 31.17 5.30 -18.57
C HIS A 8 29.95 4.85 -17.76
N SER A 9 30.06 5.02 -16.44
CA SER A 9 28.95 4.90 -15.50
C SER A 9 27.92 5.99 -15.73
N ILE A 10 26.67 5.60 -16.00
CA ILE A 10 25.49 6.50 -16.04
C ILE A 10 24.44 6.06 -14.98
N PHE A 11 24.46 4.81 -14.54
CA PHE A 11 23.44 4.24 -13.64
C PHE A 11 23.55 4.64 -12.16
N SER A 12 24.64 5.27 -11.72
CA SER A 12 24.94 5.41 -10.27
C SER A 12 24.36 6.66 -9.58
N LEU A 13 23.74 7.60 -10.31
CA LEU A 13 23.42 8.93 -9.75
C LEU A 13 22.02 9.06 -9.11
N VAL A 14 21.12 8.09 -9.33
CA VAL A 14 19.70 8.21 -8.94
C VAL A 14 19.43 7.78 -7.47
N GLY A 15 20.34 7.01 -6.86
CA GLY A 15 20.07 6.30 -5.60
C GLY A 15 20.21 7.08 -4.29
N LEU A 16 20.67 8.34 -4.29
CA LEU A 16 21.22 8.97 -3.07
C LEU A 16 20.29 9.93 -2.31
N PHE A 17 19.06 10.21 -2.80
CA PHE A 17 18.26 11.35 -2.34
C PHE A 17 17.17 11.06 -1.28
N PHE A 18 17.07 9.84 -0.76
CA PHE A 18 15.90 9.39 0.03
C PHE A 18 16.14 9.07 1.53
N LEU A 19 17.33 9.35 2.07
CA LEU A 19 17.77 8.79 3.38
C LEU A 19 17.72 9.74 4.60
N PHE A 20 17.15 10.95 4.49
CA PHE A 20 17.13 11.92 5.59
C PHE A 20 15.74 12.49 5.92
N SER A 21 14.91 11.71 6.63
CA SER A 21 14.15 12.15 7.84
C SER A 21 13.04 11.16 8.20
N LEU A 22 13.20 10.41 9.30
CA LEU A 22 12.10 9.68 9.97
C LEU A 22 12.45 9.32 11.43
N GLY A 23 13.04 10.29 12.15
CA GLY A 23 13.45 10.17 13.55
C GLY A 23 12.37 10.62 14.54
N ARG A 24 11.17 10.03 14.49
CA ARG A 24 10.11 10.21 15.50
C ARG A 24 9.49 8.85 15.83
N ALA A 25 9.08 8.67 17.07
CA ALA A 25 8.38 7.47 17.49
C ALA A 25 7.07 7.33 16.71
N ILE A 26 6.99 6.31 15.86
CA ILE A 26 5.74 5.89 15.21
C ILE A 26 4.93 5.15 16.29
N ALA A 27 3.67 5.51 16.47
CA ALA A 27 2.75 4.83 17.39
C ALA A 27 2.78 3.33 17.10
N SER A 28 3.08 2.51 18.12
CA SER A 28 3.56 1.15 17.93
C SER A 28 2.39 0.16 17.73
N PRO A 29 2.13 -0.35 16.51
CA PRO A 29 1.03 -1.29 16.28
C PRO A 29 1.26 -2.61 17.04
N THR A 30 2.51 -2.88 17.41
CA THR A 30 2.95 -4.01 18.22
C THR A 30 2.28 -4.05 19.60
N LEU A 31 2.10 -2.90 20.27
CA LEU A 31 1.41 -2.86 21.58
C LEU A 31 -0.09 -3.12 21.41
N ASP A 32 -0.72 -2.50 20.40
CA ASP A 32 -2.12 -2.77 20.08
C ASP A 32 -2.34 -4.25 19.67
N GLN A 33 -1.38 -4.91 19.02
CA GLN A 33 -1.44 -6.33 18.73
C GLN A 33 -1.25 -7.20 19.99
N GLN A 34 -0.27 -6.87 20.85
CA GLN A 34 0.03 -7.61 22.10
C GLN A 34 -1.18 -7.67 23.05
N TYR A 35 -1.88 -6.54 23.22
CA TYR A 35 -3.12 -6.48 23.99
C TYR A 35 -4.35 -6.61 23.07
N GLY A 36 -4.30 -7.54 22.11
CA GLY A 36 -5.42 -7.82 21.19
C GLY A 36 -6.62 -8.49 21.86
N PHE A 37 -6.36 -9.47 22.76
CA PHE A 37 -7.38 -10.27 23.43
C PHE A 37 -8.43 -10.87 22.48
N LYS A 38 -7.98 -11.55 21.43
CA LYS A 38 -8.82 -12.30 20.49
C LYS A 38 -8.62 -13.80 20.63
N ASN A 39 -7.38 -14.27 20.64
CA ASN A 39 -7.04 -15.70 20.77
C ASN A 39 -6.76 -16.05 22.23
N PHE A 40 -7.60 -16.92 22.80
CA PHE A 40 -7.58 -17.31 24.19
C PHE A 40 -7.21 -18.78 24.36
N VAL A 41 -6.31 -19.06 25.30
CA VAL A 41 -6.25 -20.36 25.98
C VAL A 41 -6.89 -20.30 27.35
N LEU A 42 -7.32 -21.46 27.82
CA LEU A 42 -7.84 -21.67 29.17
C LEU A 42 -7.06 -22.80 29.84
N THR A 43 -6.82 -22.68 31.13
CA THR A 43 -6.47 -23.82 31.98
C THR A 43 -7.11 -23.67 33.35
N VAL A 44 -7.62 -24.78 33.90
CA VAL A 44 -8.09 -24.85 35.28
C VAL A 44 -7.11 -25.71 36.07
N LEU A 45 -6.35 -25.06 36.95
CA LEU A 45 -5.39 -25.68 37.84
C LEU A 45 -6.17 -26.40 38.95
N ALA A 46 -6.16 -27.72 38.91
CA ALA A 46 -6.92 -28.54 39.84
C ALA A 46 -6.32 -28.50 41.25
N SER A 47 -7.15 -28.30 42.28
CA SER A 47 -6.79 -28.74 43.62
C SER A 47 -6.67 -30.27 43.63
N PRO A 48 -5.58 -30.87 44.16
CA PRO A 48 -5.38 -32.32 44.17
C PRO A 48 -6.50 -33.13 44.84
N ALA A 49 -7.35 -32.49 45.64
CA ALA A 49 -8.45 -33.15 46.35
C ALA A 49 -9.65 -33.51 45.45
N GLU A 50 -10.02 -32.68 44.46
CA GLU A 50 -11.36 -32.74 43.85
C GLU A 50 -11.40 -32.44 42.33
N PRO A 51 -11.21 -33.46 41.46
CA PRO A 51 -11.13 -33.27 40.01
C PRO A 51 -12.49 -33.06 39.30
N ILE A 52 -13.62 -33.25 39.99
CA ILE A 52 -14.96 -33.15 39.39
C ILE A 52 -15.33 -31.69 39.13
N HIS A 53 -15.16 -30.82 40.14
CA HIS A 53 -15.51 -29.41 40.07
C HIS A 53 -14.67 -28.66 39.04
N THR A 54 -13.38 -28.99 38.91
CA THR A 54 -12.46 -28.50 37.88
C THR A 54 -13.05 -28.59 36.47
N LYS A 55 -13.65 -29.74 36.10
CA LYS A 55 -14.22 -29.95 34.76
C LYS A 55 -15.47 -29.10 34.51
N GLN A 56 -16.27 -28.84 35.54
CA GLN A 56 -17.46 -27.98 35.41
C GLN A 56 -17.06 -26.52 35.17
N VAL A 57 -16.04 -26.03 35.89
CA VAL A 57 -15.46 -24.70 35.67
C VAL A 57 -14.85 -24.60 34.26
N GLU A 58 -14.09 -25.60 33.84
CA GLU A 58 -13.44 -25.65 32.52
C GLU A 58 -14.47 -25.61 31.38
N SER A 59 -15.55 -26.41 31.49
CA SER A 59 -16.63 -26.45 30.51
C SER A 59 -17.43 -25.14 30.44
N GLU A 60 -17.76 -24.52 31.58
CA GLU A 60 -18.50 -23.27 31.57
C GLU A 60 -17.65 -22.08 31.10
N LEU A 61 -16.34 -22.05 31.39
CA LEU A 61 -15.44 -21.03 30.83
C LEU A 61 -15.32 -21.15 29.31
N ILE A 62 -15.17 -22.36 28.76
CA ILE A 62 -15.19 -22.59 27.30
C ILE A 62 -16.53 -22.11 26.71
N SER A 63 -17.64 -22.45 27.35
CA SER A 63 -18.99 -22.01 26.98
C SER A 63 -19.13 -20.48 26.98
N GLN A 64 -18.60 -19.78 27.99
CA GLN A 64 -18.65 -18.31 28.09
C GLN A 64 -17.71 -17.59 27.12
N ILE A 65 -16.55 -18.17 26.79
CA ILE A 65 -15.66 -17.69 25.73
C ILE A 65 -16.37 -17.85 24.37
N GLN A 66 -16.89 -19.04 24.06
CA GLN A 66 -17.53 -19.34 22.77
C GLN A 66 -18.84 -18.56 22.53
N LYS A 67 -19.55 -18.15 23.59
CA LYS A 67 -20.71 -17.24 23.49
C LYS A 67 -20.36 -15.82 23.01
N ARG A 68 -19.08 -15.43 22.97
CA ARG A 68 -18.62 -14.09 22.57
C ARG A 68 -17.70 -14.17 21.35
N MET A 69 -18.20 -13.80 20.16
CA MET A 69 -17.44 -13.90 18.89
C MET A 69 -16.13 -13.09 18.86
N ARG A 70 -15.97 -12.11 19.76
CA ARG A 70 -14.70 -11.38 19.98
C ARG A 70 -13.56 -12.33 20.41
N PHE A 71 -13.88 -13.45 21.05
CA PHE A 71 -12.92 -14.40 21.61
C PHE A 71 -12.91 -15.74 20.88
N ASN A 72 -11.72 -16.26 20.61
CA ASN A 72 -11.45 -17.50 19.90
C ASN A 72 -10.74 -18.48 20.83
N TYR A 73 -11.43 -19.55 21.24
CA TYR A 73 -10.88 -20.56 22.15
C TYR A 73 -9.95 -21.55 21.42
N GLN A 74 -8.68 -21.58 21.79
CA GLN A 74 -7.65 -22.45 21.21
C GLN A 74 -7.48 -23.73 22.04
N ALA A 75 -8.23 -24.78 21.70
CA ALA A 75 -8.27 -26.02 22.47
C ALA A 75 -6.92 -26.76 22.58
N THR A 76 -6.16 -26.90 21.48
CA THR A 76 -4.88 -27.63 21.50
C THR A 76 -3.80 -26.90 22.32
N PRO A 77 -3.53 -25.59 22.12
CA PRO A 77 -2.62 -24.84 22.99
C PRO A 77 -3.08 -24.77 24.46
N SER A 78 -4.38 -24.84 24.74
CA SER A 78 -4.91 -24.94 26.11
C SER A 78 -4.51 -26.26 26.79
N ALA A 79 -4.62 -27.39 26.08
CA ALA A 79 -4.18 -28.69 26.57
C ALA A 79 -2.65 -28.78 26.72
N GLU A 80 -1.89 -28.17 25.80
CA GLU A 80 -0.43 -28.03 25.91
C GLU A 80 -0.04 -27.19 27.14
N LEU A 81 -0.67 -26.03 27.35
CA LEU A 81 -0.46 -25.18 28.53
C LEU A 81 -0.73 -25.96 29.82
N LYS A 82 -1.89 -26.62 29.93
CA LYS A 82 -2.30 -27.36 31.13
C LYS A 82 -1.25 -28.39 31.55
N LYS A 83 -0.83 -29.25 30.61
CA LYS A 83 0.23 -30.26 30.83
C LYS A 83 1.56 -29.62 31.25
N ASN A 84 1.94 -28.50 30.64
CA ASN A 84 3.20 -27.83 30.96
C ASN A 84 3.16 -27.18 32.36
N LEU A 85 2.04 -26.56 32.75
CA LEU A 85 1.88 -26.00 34.10
C LEU A 85 1.80 -27.10 35.18
N GLU A 86 1.18 -28.23 34.90
CA GLU A 86 1.19 -29.41 35.79
C GLU A 86 2.63 -29.91 36.03
N ALA A 87 3.44 -30.01 34.96
CA ALA A 87 4.85 -30.41 35.06
C ALA A 87 5.73 -29.39 35.81
N VAL A 88 5.44 -28.09 35.70
CA VAL A 88 6.19 -27.01 36.38
C VAL A 88 5.76 -26.83 37.84
N SER A 89 4.50 -27.08 38.19
CA SER A 89 3.97 -26.84 39.54
C SER A 89 4.45 -27.85 40.59
N GLY A 90 4.64 -29.11 40.18
CA GLY A 90 4.98 -30.20 41.10
C GLY A 90 3.98 -30.39 42.26
N PRO A 91 4.33 -31.17 43.30
CA PRO A 91 3.48 -31.38 44.47
C PRO A 91 3.67 -30.34 45.58
N SER A 92 4.58 -29.37 45.42
CA SER A 92 5.16 -28.62 46.56
C SER A 92 5.05 -27.10 46.48
N VAL A 93 4.60 -26.51 45.37
CA VAL A 93 4.58 -25.04 45.20
C VAL A 93 3.32 -24.47 45.87
N ALA A 94 3.43 -24.23 47.18
CA ALA A 94 2.47 -23.46 47.96
C ALA A 94 2.56 -21.96 47.62
N GLY A 95 1.41 -21.30 47.60
CA GLY A 95 1.26 -19.89 47.25
C GLY A 95 -0.01 -19.65 46.43
N SER A 96 -0.39 -18.38 46.30
CA SER A 96 -1.47 -17.95 45.42
C SER A 96 -1.14 -18.17 43.94
N LEU A 97 -2.16 -18.16 43.08
CA LEU A 97 -1.96 -18.09 41.62
C LEU A 97 -1.08 -16.89 41.19
N THR A 98 -1.17 -15.76 41.87
CA THR A 98 -0.40 -14.55 41.57
C THR A 98 1.10 -14.74 41.86
N GLU A 99 1.45 -15.33 43.00
CA GLU A 99 2.86 -15.62 43.36
C GLU A 99 3.49 -16.66 42.43
N ARG A 100 2.71 -17.66 42.00
CA ARG A 100 3.16 -18.70 41.07
C ARG A 100 3.27 -18.23 39.62
N LEU A 101 2.65 -17.10 39.27
CA LEU A 101 2.68 -16.60 37.90
C LEU A 101 4.09 -16.26 37.41
N GLU A 102 5.00 -15.83 38.30
CA GLU A 102 6.42 -15.63 37.95
C GLU A 102 7.08 -16.92 37.44
N ILE A 103 6.71 -18.06 38.01
CA ILE A 103 7.17 -19.40 37.59
C ILE A 103 6.49 -19.83 36.28
N TYR A 104 5.22 -19.48 36.10
CA TYR A 104 4.44 -19.82 34.91
C TYR A 104 4.69 -18.90 33.71
N ARG A 105 5.26 -17.70 33.90
CA ARG A 105 5.44 -16.68 32.85
C ARG A 105 6.14 -17.23 31.59
N PRO A 106 7.26 -17.97 31.66
CA PRO A 106 7.91 -18.51 30.47
C PRO A 106 7.01 -19.49 29.69
N THR A 107 6.22 -20.30 30.40
CA THR A 107 5.26 -21.25 29.80
C THR A 107 4.10 -20.53 29.13
N VAL A 108 3.62 -19.42 29.70
CA VAL A 108 2.59 -18.57 29.10
C VAL A 108 3.13 -17.82 27.89
N GLN A 109 4.33 -17.22 27.97
CA GLN A 109 4.97 -16.50 26.87
C GLN A 109 5.24 -17.39 25.64
N ALA A 110 5.58 -18.67 25.85
CA ALA A 110 5.78 -19.63 24.75
C ALA A 110 4.54 -19.81 23.84
N LEU A 111 3.33 -19.47 24.33
CA LEU A 111 2.10 -19.51 23.53
C LEU A 111 2.05 -18.46 22.42
N LYS A 112 2.96 -17.47 22.43
CA LYS A 112 3.12 -16.50 21.34
C LYS A 112 3.39 -17.21 20.00
N GLU A 113 4.17 -18.29 20.03
CA GLU A 113 4.47 -19.13 18.85
C GLU A 113 3.22 -19.82 18.27
N LYS A 114 2.14 -19.93 19.06
CA LYS A 114 0.85 -20.51 18.66
C LYS A 114 -0.16 -19.45 18.21
N ASN A 115 0.25 -18.18 18.09
CA ASN A 115 -0.63 -17.02 17.88
C ASN A 115 -1.76 -16.97 18.93
N THR A 116 -1.36 -17.04 20.20
CA THR A 116 -2.24 -16.83 21.37
C THR A 116 -2.01 -15.42 21.90
N ASP A 117 -3.07 -14.69 22.27
CA ASP A 117 -2.97 -13.32 22.77
C ASP A 117 -3.13 -13.27 24.30
N ALA A 118 -3.96 -14.16 24.87
CA ALA A 118 -4.23 -14.25 26.30
C ALA A 118 -4.37 -15.68 26.82
N ALA A 119 -4.00 -15.85 28.09
CA ALA A 119 -4.32 -17.03 28.88
C ALA A 119 -5.26 -16.67 30.03
N ILE A 120 -6.33 -17.44 30.21
CA ILE A 120 -7.10 -17.45 31.45
C ILE A 120 -6.59 -18.60 32.31
N LEU A 121 -6.02 -18.26 33.46
CA LEU A 121 -5.62 -19.21 34.49
C LEU A 121 -6.72 -19.21 35.56
N ALA A 122 -7.39 -20.35 35.73
CA ALA A 122 -8.37 -20.54 36.78
C ALA A 122 -7.78 -21.41 37.91
N GLU A 123 -7.91 -20.97 39.16
CA GLU A 123 -7.61 -21.76 40.36
C GLU A 123 -8.89 -21.95 41.18
N LEU A 124 -9.06 -23.16 41.72
CA LEU A 124 -10.17 -23.51 42.61
C LEU A 124 -9.62 -24.04 43.94
N VAL A 125 -9.73 -23.25 45.02
CA VAL A 125 -9.25 -23.62 46.36
C VAL A 125 -10.42 -24.04 47.24
N ARG A 126 -10.35 -25.24 47.83
CA ARG A 126 -11.33 -25.68 48.82
C ARG A 126 -11.06 -25.05 50.19
N ARG A 127 -12.13 -24.59 50.85
CA ARG A 127 -12.22 -24.28 52.29
C ARG A 127 -13.20 -25.25 52.95
N ASP A 128 -13.37 -25.14 54.26
CA ASP A 128 -14.20 -26.07 55.03
C ASP A 128 -15.68 -26.05 54.58
N GLU A 129 -16.22 -24.85 54.35
CA GLU A 129 -17.64 -24.63 54.01
C GLU A 129 -17.89 -24.19 52.55
N PHE A 130 -16.84 -23.88 51.77
CA PHE A 130 -16.97 -23.24 50.46
C PHE A 130 -15.75 -23.47 49.54
N PHE A 131 -15.84 -22.99 48.30
CA PHE A 131 -14.68 -22.85 47.41
C PHE A 131 -14.40 -21.39 47.05
N ASP A 132 -13.12 -21.03 46.95
CA ASP A 132 -12.65 -19.82 46.27
C ASP A 132 -12.35 -20.16 44.81
N LEU A 133 -13.08 -19.58 43.85
CA LEU A 133 -12.73 -19.60 42.43
C LEU A 133 -12.01 -18.28 42.08
N THR A 134 -10.74 -18.37 41.70
CA THR A 134 -9.95 -17.25 41.20
C THR A 134 -9.73 -17.41 39.70
N LEU A 135 -10.11 -16.40 38.91
CA LEU A 135 -9.73 -16.30 37.50
C LEU A 135 -8.71 -15.18 37.34
N THR A 136 -7.58 -15.46 36.69
CA THR A 136 -6.55 -14.48 36.33
C THR A 136 -6.41 -14.42 34.82
N LEU A 137 -6.58 -13.23 34.24
CA LEU A 137 -6.33 -12.94 32.83
C LEU A 137 -4.88 -12.47 32.67
N VAL A 138 -4.10 -13.20 31.88
CA VAL A 138 -2.69 -12.91 31.61
C VAL A 138 -2.52 -12.61 30.12
N SER A 139 -1.90 -11.48 29.78
CA SER A 139 -1.47 -11.22 28.39
C SER A 139 -0.29 -12.13 28.06
N VAL A 140 -0.31 -12.85 26.93
CA VAL A 140 0.74 -13.80 26.55
C VAL A 140 2.09 -13.10 26.35
N GLU A 141 2.08 -11.92 25.74
CA GLU A 141 3.24 -11.03 25.67
C GLU A 141 2.81 -9.64 26.18
N PRO A 142 3.33 -9.17 27.33
CA PRO A 142 4.60 -9.57 27.95
C PRO A 142 4.52 -10.65 29.06
N GLY A 143 3.37 -11.27 29.35
CA GLY A 143 3.23 -12.14 30.54
C GLY A 143 2.88 -11.37 31.81
N GLU A 144 2.11 -10.29 31.68
CA GLU A 144 1.59 -9.44 32.74
C GLU A 144 0.13 -9.82 33.10
N VAL A 145 -0.26 -9.67 34.37
CA VAL A 145 -1.67 -9.76 34.79
C VAL A 145 -2.43 -8.55 34.28
N MET A 146 -3.54 -8.80 33.57
CA MET A 146 -4.40 -7.75 33.03
C MET A 146 -5.65 -7.53 33.88
N ALA A 147 -6.20 -8.62 34.41
CA ALA A 147 -7.38 -8.61 35.28
C ALA A 147 -7.39 -9.85 36.18
N GLN A 148 -8.07 -9.74 37.31
CA GLN A 148 -8.37 -10.86 38.20
C GLN A 148 -9.84 -10.73 38.68
N ALA A 149 -10.50 -11.86 38.91
CA ALA A 149 -11.84 -11.94 39.48
C ALA A 149 -11.87 -13.10 40.50
N VAL A 150 -12.52 -12.89 41.65
CA VAL A 150 -12.57 -13.88 42.74
C VAL A 150 -14.02 -14.07 43.20
N GLN A 151 -14.52 -15.30 43.10
CA GLN A 151 -15.90 -15.64 43.43
C GLN A 151 -15.97 -16.79 44.44
N LYS A 152 -16.65 -16.54 45.56
CA LYS A 152 -16.99 -17.53 46.57
C LYS A 152 -18.13 -18.43 46.09
N ILE A 153 -17.99 -19.75 46.20
CA ILE A 153 -18.98 -20.74 45.75
C ILE A 153 -19.54 -21.50 46.95
N GLU A 154 -20.84 -21.29 47.21
CA GLU A 154 -21.60 -21.89 48.31
C GLU A 154 -22.98 -22.37 47.82
N PRO A 155 -23.46 -23.56 48.25
CA PRO A 155 -22.72 -24.61 48.96
C PRO A 155 -21.75 -25.38 48.04
N PRO A 156 -20.71 -26.02 48.59
CA PRO A 156 -19.59 -26.60 47.82
C PRO A 156 -19.99 -27.77 46.91
N TYR A 157 -21.17 -28.36 47.10
CA TYR A 157 -21.63 -29.53 46.35
C TYR A 157 -22.58 -29.20 45.18
N SER A 158 -22.96 -27.93 44.97
CA SER A 158 -23.95 -27.54 43.96
C SER A 158 -23.32 -27.22 42.60
N GLN A 159 -23.42 -28.15 41.64
CA GLN A 159 -22.88 -27.98 40.28
C GLN A 159 -23.47 -26.74 39.56
N ASP A 160 -24.75 -26.42 39.78
CA ASP A 160 -25.39 -25.22 39.24
C ASP A 160 -24.74 -23.93 39.77
N LYS A 161 -24.34 -23.92 41.06
CA LYS A 161 -23.63 -22.77 41.66
C LYS A 161 -22.23 -22.62 41.08
N PHE A 162 -21.55 -23.71 40.75
CA PHE A 162 -20.29 -23.65 40.00
C PHE A 162 -20.47 -23.00 38.63
N GLY A 163 -21.48 -23.40 37.85
CA GLY A 163 -21.78 -22.77 36.56
C GLY A 163 -22.10 -21.27 36.71
N GLN A 164 -23.04 -20.93 37.60
CA GLN A 164 -23.45 -19.54 37.88
C GLN A 164 -22.28 -18.66 38.32
N LYS A 165 -21.43 -19.12 39.25
CA LYS A 165 -20.28 -18.36 39.75
C LYS A 165 -19.12 -18.29 38.77
N THR A 166 -18.92 -19.31 37.95
CA THR A 166 -17.93 -19.28 36.86
C THR A 166 -18.31 -18.25 35.80
N ALA A 167 -19.58 -18.21 35.39
CA ALA A 167 -20.09 -17.19 34.47
C ALA A 167 -20.02 -15.77 35.07
N GLN A 168 -20.31 -15.60 36.36
CA GLN A 168 -20.15 -14.32 37.07
C GLN A 168 -18.68 -13.87 37.09
N ALA A 169 -17.75 -14.76 37.47
CA ALA A 169 -16.32 -14.45 37.51
C ALA A 169 -15.77 -14.09 36.11
N PHE A 170 -16.22 -14.75 35.05
CA PHE A 170 -15.81 -14.42 33.68
C PHE A 170 -16.37 -13.08 33.19
N LEU A 171 -17.60 -12.72 33.59
CA LEU A 171 -18.16 -11.39 33.32
C LEU A 171 -17.33 -10.30 34.00
N GLU A 172 -17.05 -10.45 35.30
CA GLU A 172 -16.20 -9.55 36.09
C GLU A 172 -14.79 -9.42 35.49
N LEU A 173 -14.15 -10.55 35.15
CA LEU A 173 -12.83 -10.59 34.52
C LEU A 173 -12.79 -9.85 33.17
N THR A 174 -13.86 -9.95 32.37
CA THR A 174 -13.93 -9.28 31.06
C THR A 174 -14.36 -7.82 31.15
N GLN A 175 -15.07 -7.41 32.21
CA GLN A 175 -15.36 -6.00 32.52
C GLN A 175 -14.09 -5.25 32.99
N ASN A 176 -13.14 -5.94 33.59
CA ASN A 176 -11.84 -5.39 33.99
C ASN A 176 -10.82 -5.24 32.82
N ILE A 177 -11.18 -5.60 31.58
CA ILE A 177 -10.37 -5.27 30.39
C ILE A 177 -10.49 -3.76 30.13
N PRO A 178 -9.39 -3.00 30.00
CA PRO A 178 -9.45 -1.52 30.00
C PRO A 178 -9.98 -0.88 28.69
N PHE A 179 -10.64 -1.66 27.83
CA PHE A 179 -11.25 -1.21 26.58
C PHE A 179 -12.41 -2.12 26.12
N ASP A 180 -13.49 -1.50 25.68
CA ASP A 180 -14.77 -2.13 25.32
C ASP A 180 -14.69 -2.88 23.99
N GLY A 181 -13.83 -2.45 23.07
CA GLY A 181 -13.60 -3.12 21.79
C GLY A 181 -12.35 -2.68 21.05
N THR A 182 -12.19 -3.17 19.82
CA THR A 182 -11.06 -2.92 18.91
C THR A 182 -11.50 -2.75 17.47
N VAL A 183 -10.66 -2.09 16.66
CA VAL A 183 -10.79 -2.04 15.20
C VAL A 183 -10.25 -3.35 14.62
N LEU A 184 -11.12 -4.21 14.09
CA LEU A 184 -10.76 -5.49 13.47
C LEU A 184 -10.15 -5.32 12.06
N LYS A 185 -10.69 -4.40 11.28
CA LYS A 185 -10.24 -4.06 9.92
C LYS A 185 -10.60 -2.61 9.60
N ARG A 186 -9.73 -1.90 8.89
CA ARG A 186 -10.01 -0.66 8.17
C ARG A 186 -10.02 -0.88 6.64
N ASP A 187 -10.85 -0.11 5.94
CA ASP A 187 -10.93 -0.05 4.48
C ASP A 187 -11.33 1.39 4.06
N GLY A 188 -10.35 2.20 3.62
CA GLY A 188 -10.56 3.64 3.42
C GLY A 188 -10.97 4.33 4.73
N TYR A 189 -12.17 4.93 4.76
CA TYR A 189 -12.78 5.49 5.98
C TYR A 189 -13.70 4.50 6.72
N LEU A 190 -13.99 3.32 6.15
CA LEU A 190 -14.86 2.32 6.75
C LEU A 190 -14.06 1.39 7.69
N VAL A 191 -14.69 0.98 8.78
CA VAL A 191 -14.06 0.22 9.86
C VAL A 191 -15.01 -0.83 10.44
N VAL A 192 -14.48 -2.02 10.72
CA VAL A 192 -15.19 -3.14 11.35
C VAL A 192 -14.71 -3.29 12.79
N LEU A 193 -15.63 -3.43 13.74
CA LEU A 193 -15.38 -3.38 15.17
C LEU A 193 -15.81 -4.70 15.85
N ASP A 194 -15.09 -5.14 16.89
CA ASP A 194 -15.35 -6.40 17.62
C ASP A 194 -16.43 -6.33 18.72
N GLY A 195 -17.18 -5.22 18.78
CA GLY A 195 -18.32 -5.03 19.67
C GLY A 195 -19.64 -4.95 18.89
N GLY A 196 -20.68 -5.58 19.41
CA GLY A 196 -22.02 -5.63 18.80
C GLY A 196 -23.11 -4.96 19.66
N LYS A 197 -24.34 -5.44 19.51
CA LYS A 197 -25.50 -5.02 20.32
C LYS A 197 -25.20 -5.19 21.81
N GLY A 198 -25.51 -4.16 22.59
CA GLY A 198 -25.23 -4.13 24.03
C GLY A 198 -23.90 -3.47 24.39
N THR A 199 -22.90 -3.49 23.49
CA THR A 199 -21.69 -2.66 23.61
C THR A 199 -21.85 -1.33 22.86
N PHE A 200 -22.28 -1.39 21.59
CA PHE A 200 -22.39 -0.22 20.72
C PHE A 200 -23.83 -0.04 20.20
N SER A 201 -24.11 1.15 19.65
CA SER A 201 -25.40 1.50 19.03
C SER A 201 -25.21 2.35 17.77
N PRO A 202 -26.08 2.27 16.75
CA PRO A 202 -26.01 3.14 15.59
C PRO A 202 -26.07 4.63 15.97
N GLY A 203 -25.30 5.47 15.27
CA GLY A 203 -25.15 6.90 15.58
C GLY A 203 -24.17 7.22 16.72
N MET A 204 -23.69 6.23 17.47
CA MET A 204 -22.72 6.42 18.54
C MET A 204 -21.36 6.88 17.99
N ARG A 205 -20.74 7.87 18.64
CA ARG A 205 -19.34 8.26 18.38
C ARG A 205 -18.44 7.52 19.36
N LEU A 206 -17.46 6.81 18.84
CA LEU A 206 -16.52 5.98 19.58
C LEU A 206 -15.12 6.58 19.44
N PRO A 207 -14.49 7.10 20.52
CA PRO A 207 -13.10 7.52 20.48
C PRO A 207 -12.19 6.29 20.36
N THR A 208 -11.19 6.39 19.48
CA THR A 208 -10.19 5.35 19.25
C THR A 208 -8.85 5.75 19.85
N PHE A 209 -8.12 4.76 20.33
CA PHE A 209 -6.85 4.94 21.01
C PHE A 209 -5.83 3.91 20.52
N THR A 210 -4.56 4.30 20.50
CA THR A 210 -3.42 3.38 20.43
C THR A 210 -2.86 3.20 21.84
N LEU A 211 -2.39 2.00 22.15
CA LEU A 211 -1.70 1.72 23.40
C LEU A 211 -0.23 2.17 23.34
N GLU A 212 0.17 2.95 24.34
CA GLU A 212 1.56 3.38 24.57
C GLU A 212 1.99 2.92 25.99
N LYS A 213 3.29 2.68 26.21
CA LYS A 213 3.81 2.19 27.51
C LYS A 213 4.74 3.21 28.16
N GLU A 214 4.14 4.20 28.81
CA GLU A 214 4.82 5.27 29.55
C GLU A 214 5.16 4.81 30.98
N ASP A 215 6.42 4.96 31.40
CA ASP A 215 6.93 4.53 32.72
C ASP A 215 6.50 3.11 33.15
N GLY A 216 6.42 2.19 32.19
CA GLY A 216 6.01 0.81 32.40
C GLY A 216 4.49 0.59 32.56
N LYS A 217 3.68 1.64 32.50
CA LYS A 217 2.20 1.58 32.56
C LYS A 217 1.60 1.73 31.18
N LEU A 218 0.44 1.12 30.95
CA LEU A 218 -0.31 1.31 29.71
C LEU A 218 -1.07 2.63 29.75
N SER A 219 -0.77 3.53 28.81
CA SER A 219 -1.53 4.74 28.51
C SER A 219 -2.27 4.60 27.18
N PHE A 220 -3.29 5.45 27.00
CA PHE A 220 -4.19 5.44 25.85
C PHE A 220 -4.08 6.78 25.13
N ASN A 221 -3.43 6.80 23.97
CA ASN A 221 -3.28 8.01 23.16
C ASN A 221 -4.41 8.06 22.13
N GLU A 222 -5.31 9.05 22.20
CA GLU A 222 -6.45 9.15 21.26
C GLU A 222 -5.93 9.36 19.83
N THR A 223 -6.37 8.50 18.90
CA THR A 223 -5.99 8.49 17.47
C THR A 223 -7.05 9.13 16.58
N GLY A 224 -8.32 9.11 17.00
CA GLY A 224 -9.44 9.61 16.22
C GLY A 224 -10.80 9.22 16.80
N GLN A 225 -11.85 9.38 16.00
CA GLN A 225 -13.22 9.05 16.38
C GLN A 225 -13.98 8.34 15.23
N ILE A 226 -14.73 7.31 15.57
CA ILE A 226 -15.55 6.51 14.63
C ILE A 226 -17.03 6.75 14.89
N LEU A 227 -17.80 7.04 13.86
CA LEU A 227 -19.27 6.98 13.89
C LEU A 227 -19.75 5.57 13.58
N VAL A 228 -20.47 4.93 14.51
CA VAL A 228 -21.13 3.65 14.26
C VAL A 228 -22.30 3.84 13.30
N GLN A 229 -22.29 3.13 12.17
CA GLN A 229 -23.35 3.19 11.16
C GLN A 229 -24.33 2.02 11.30
N LYS A 230 -23.83 0.80 11.54
CA LYS A 230 -24.61 -0.42 11.68
C LYS A 230 -24.08 -1.26 12.83
N VAL A 231 -24.99 -1.83 13.62
CA VAL A 231 -24.66 -2.75 14.72
C VAL A 231 -25.35 -4.09 14.49
N GLU A 232 -24.55 -5.16 14.50
CA GLU A 232 -25.01 -6.55 14.48
C GLU A 232 -24.78 -7.18 15.87
N ASP A 233 -25.17 -8.43 16.07
CA ASP A 233 -25.22 -9.03 17.41
C ASP A 233 -23.85 -9.07 18.11
N ASN A 234 -22.76 -9.20 17.34
CA ASN A 234 -21.39 -9.30 17.87
C ASN A 234 -20.36 -8.36 17.21
N ILE A 235 -20.71 -7.67 16.12
CA ILE A 235 -19.81 -6.76 15.41
C ILE A 235 -20.53 -5.47 15.04
N SER A 236 -19.77 -4.41 14.80
CA SER A 236 -20.30 -3.14 14.31
C SER A 236 -19.50 -2.63 13.13
N PHE A 237 -20.18 -1.89 12.26
CA PHE A 237 -19.60 -1.20 11.11
C PHE A 237 -19.69 0.30 11.37
N GLY A 238 -18.58 1.00 11.20
CA GLY A 238 -18.49 2.44 11.39
C GLY A 238 -17.71 3.13 10.28
N ARG A 239 -17.74 4.46 10.35
CA ARG A 239 -16.94 5.36 9.51
C ARG A 239 -16.09 6.26 10.39
N VAL A 240 -14.79 6.33 10.13
CA VAL A 240 -13.89 7.31 10.74
C VAL A 240 -14.40 8.72 10.44
N LEU A 241 -14.61 9.53 11.47
CA LEU A 241 -15.04 10.94 11.36
C LEU A 241 -13.86 11.90 11.31
N VAL A 242 -12.92 11.71 12.24
CA VAL A 242 -11.78 12.58 12.49
C VAL A 242 -10.61 11.68 12.89
N GLU A 243 -9.41 12.03 12.44
CA GLU A 243 -8.16 11.44 12.92
C GLU A 243 -7.23 12.57 13.38
N LYS A 244 -6.41 12.29 14.40
CA LYS A 244 -5.44 13.24 14.96
C LYS A 244 -4.22 13.43 14.05
N LYS A 245 -3.91 12.42 13.24
CA LYS A 245 -3.07 12.46 12.05
C LYS A 245 -3.73 11.57 10.99
N PRO A 246 -3.51 11.81 9.68
CA PRO A 246 -4.01 10.92 8.64
C PRO A 246 -3.62 9.46 8.90
N LEU A 247 -4.58 8.54 8.73
CA LEU A 247 -4.37 7.09 8.85
C LEU A 247 -3.93 6.59 10.23
N GLU A 248 -4.05 7.40 11.29
CA GLU A 248 -3.67 7.04 12.66
C GLU A 248 -4.66 6.05 13.31
N VAL A 249 -5.89 5.92 12.79
CA VAL A 249 -6.86 4.89 13.19
C VAL A 249 -6.59 3.57 12.45
N LEU A 250 -5.86 2.65 13.09
CA LEU A 250 -5.41 1.39 12.49
C LEU A 250 -6.12 0.15 13.07
N SER A 251 -6.08 -0.97 12.32
CA SER A 251 -6.49 -2.28 12.84
C SER A 251 -5.67 -2.62 14.11
N GLY A 252 -6.35 -3.01 15.18
CA GLY A 252 -5.75 -3.26 16.50
C GLY A 252 -6.01 -2.14 17.52
N ASN A 253 -6.23 -0.89 17.09
CA ASN A 253 -6.56 0.23 17.98
C ASN A 253 -7.76 -0.10 18.88
N LYS A 254 -7.73 0.44 20.09
CA LYS A 254 -8.72 0.23 21.14
C LYS A 254 -9.84 1.25 21.07
N ILE A 255 -11.04 0.82 21.43
CA ILE A 255 -12.22 1.67 21.61
C ILE A 255 -12.57 1.65 23.09
N ARG A 256 -12.79 2.83 23.66
CA ARG A 256 -13.14 2.97 25.07
C ARG A 256 -14.35 3.89 25.25
N LEU A 257 -15.37 3.40 25.95
CA LEU A 257 -16.56 4.13 26.32
C LEU A 257 -16.27 4.94 27.59
N SER A 258 -15.77 6.17 27.41
CA SER A 258 -15.52 7.05 28.55
C SER A 258 -16.82 7.60 29.13
N GLU A 259 -17.09 7.34 30.42
CA GLU A 259 -18.17 7.99 31.18
C GLU A 259 -18.02 9.52 31.23
N LYS A 260 -16.80 10.02 31.01
CA LYS A 260 -16.60 11.33 30.42
C LYS A 260 -17.20 11.33 29.02
N LEU A 261 -18.50 11.62 28.97
CA LEU A 261 -19.20 12.11 27.78
C LEU A 261 -18.26 13.05 27.03
N ALA A 262 -18.11 12.83 25.72
CA ALA A 262 -17.44 13.80 24.87
C ALA A 262 -18.05 15.18 25.12
N THR A 263 -17.25 16.10 25.64
CA THR A 263 -17.65 17.49 25.80
C THR A 263 -18.07 18.00 24.43
N ASN A 264 -19.28 18.55 24.32
CA ASN A 264 -19.76 19.10 23.05
C ASN A 264 -18.89 20.28 22.56
N ASP A 265 -18.02 20.80 23.44
CA ASP A 265 -16.78 21.49 23.11
C ASP A 265 -15.84 20.59 22.27
N VAL A 266 -16.22 20.36 21.02
CA VAL A 266 -15.30 19.98 19.95
C VAL A 266 -14.40 21.20 19.72
N PRO A 267 -13.08 21.14 20.03
CA PRO A 267 -12.16 22.19 19.59
C PRO A 267 -12.21 22.27 18.07
N GLU A 268 -12.00 23.44 17.46
CA GLU A 268 -12.28 23.74 16.04
C GLU A 268 -11.49 22.90 15.00
N LEU A 269 -11.79 21.60 14.95
CA LEU A 269 -11.21 20.58 14.09
C LEU A 269 -12.02 20.51 12.79
N ILE A 270 -11.84 21.55 11.97
CA ILE A 270 -12.20 21.64 10.54
C ILE A 270 -13.53 20.95 10.21
N GLN A 271 -14.64 21.54 10.65
CA GLN A 271 -15.97 21.08 10.25
C GLN A 271 -16.27 21.44 8.79
N SER A 272 -15.93 20.53 7.86
CA SER A 272 -16.54 20.47 6.51
C SER A 272 -17.94 19.83 6.53
N VAL A 273 -18.60 19.78 7.69
CA VAL A 273 -19.80 18.99 7.99
C VAL A 273 -21.09 19.76 7.64
N THR A 274 -21.12 20.42 6.48
CA THR A 274 -22.35 21.02 5.91
C THR A 274 -22.97 20.16 4.80
N ASP A 275 -22.22 19.21 4.22
CA ASP A 275 -22.71 18.21 3.24
C ASP A 275 -23.41 17.00 3.91
N ALA A 276 -24.18 17.25 4.98
CA ALA A 276 -24.94 16.23 5.72
C ALA A 276 -26.12 15.62 4.92
N ASN A 277 -26.31 16.06 3.67
CA ASN A 277 -27.39 15.65 2.77
C ASN A 277 -26.88 14.90 1.51
N ARG A 278 -25.63 14.43 1.50
CA ARG A 278 -25.11 13.54 0.44
C ARG A 278 -25.71 12.13 0.60
N ASP A 279 -26.32 11.66 -0.47
CA ASP A 279 -27.08 10.40 -0.57
C ASP A 279 -26.17 9.17 -0.29
N PRO A 280 -26.53 8.23 0.60
CA PRO A 280 -25.69 7.07 0.86
C PRO A 280 -25.67 6.08 -0.32
N ALA A 281 -24.48 5.95 -0.93
CA ALA A 281 -24.09 4.98 -1.97
C ALA A 281 -24.20 5.43 -3.44
N SER A 282 -24.05 6.72 -3.74
CA SER A 282 -23.52 7.20 -5.03
C SER A 282 -22.33 8.15 -4.83
N GLU A 283 -21.45 8.22 -5.83
CA GLU A 283 -20.38 9.25 -5.98
C GLU A 283 -19.38 9.45 -4.82
N LEU A 284 -19.07 8.39 -4.06
CA LEU A 284 -17.77 8.25 -3.37
C LEU A 284 -17.10 6.91 -3.70
N VAL A 285 -16.86 6.73 -5.01
CA VAL A 285 -15.69 5.98 -5.50
C VAL A 285 -14.42 6.65 -4.93
N ALA A 286 -13.29 5.93 -4.84
CA ALA A 286 -12.00 6.38 -4.14
C ALA A 286 -11.66 7.54 -5.18
N ASP A 287 -11.72 8.79 -4.73
CA ASP A 287 -11.20 9.99 -5.40
C ASP A 287 -9.67 10.00 -5.28
N PHE A 288 -9.13 8.84 -5.64
CA PHE A 288 -7.99 8.17 -5.03
C PHE A 288 -7.31 7.20 -6.02
N GLU A 289 -7.95 6.96 -7.17
CA GLU A 289 -7.26 6.51 -8.37
C GLU A 289 -6.57 7.70 -9.07
N VAL A 290 -5.55 7.45 -9.88
CA VAL A 290 -4.66 8.49 -10.48
C VAL A 290 -5.30 9.15 -11.71
N THR A 291 -6.63 9.20 -11.72
CA THR A 291 -7.49 9.26 -12.90
C THR A 291 -8.58 10.28 -12.67
N LYS A 292 -8.38 11.46 -13.26
CA LYS A 292 -9.50 12.32 -13.66
C LYS A 292 -10.31 11.58 -14.71
N GLY A 293 -11.64 11.54 -14.59
CA GLY A 293 -12.49 10.73 -15.47
C GLY A 293 -12.49 9.23 -15.09
N GLU A 294 -13.46 8.51 -15.65
CA GLU A 294 -13.77 7.13 -15.25
C GLU A 294 -13.11 6.07 -16.13
N VAL A 295 -12.90 6.38 -17.41
CA VAL A 295 -12.56 5.40 -18.46
C VAL A 295 -11.27 5.76 -19.20
N GLY A 296 -10.95 7.04 -19.38
CA GLY A 296 -9.70 7.40 -20.03
C GLY A 296 -9.38 8.89 -20.22
N ARG A 297 -8.32 9.09 -21.01
CA ARG A 297 -7.77 10.39 -21.43
C ARG A 297 -7.56 10.40 -22.94
N LEU A 298 -7.92 11.51 -23.59
CA LEU A 298 -7.46 11.86 -24.93
C LEU A 298 -6.65 13.16 -24.83
N ALA A 299 -5.49 13.23 -25.48
CA ALA A 299 -4.66 14.44 -25.48
C ALA A 299 -4.21 14.83 -26.88
N VAL A 300 -4.14 16.14 -27.15
CA VAL A 300 -3.59 16.69 -28.39
C VAL A 300 -2.45 17.64 -28.02
N ASN A 301 -1.24 17.24 -28.40
CA ASN A 301 0.02 17.93 -28.16
C ASN A 301 0.55 18.55 -29.47
N PHE A 302 0.64 19.87 -29.54
CA PHE A 302 1.29 20.59 -30.63
C PHE A 302 2.74 20.89 -30.26
N GLY A 303 3.66 20.88 -31.22
CA GLY A 303 5.06 21.13 -30.89
C GLY A 303 5.99 21.16 -32.08
N THR A 304 7.29 21.11 -31.78
CA THR A 304 8.35 21.03 -32.80
C THR A 304 9.44 20.07 -32.37
N ASP A 305 9.91 19.26 -33.31
CA ASP A 305 11.07 18.38 -33.17
C ASP A 305 12.27 19.01 -33.91
N MET A 306 13.34 19.33 -33.17
CA MET A 306 14.63 19.75 -33.72
C MET A 306 15.55 18.54 -33.80
N VAL A 307 15.73 18.01 -35.00
CA VAL A 307 16.45 16.75 -35.26
C VAL A 307 17.81 17.05 -35.87
N GLU A 308 18.88 16.74 -35.16
CA GLU A 308 20.22 16.63 -35.72
C GLU A 308 20.40 15.21 -36.28
N PHE A 309 20.59 15.07 -37.59
CA PHE A 309 21.03 13.82 -38.23
C PHE A 309 22.54 13.87 -38.41
N LYS A 310 23.24 12.77 -38.12
CA LYS A 310 24.68 12.61 -38.36
C LYS A 310 24.99 11.23 -38.94
N ASN A 311 25.69 11.23 -40.07
CA ASN A 311 26.12 10.04 -40.81
C ASN A 311 27.64 10.01 -40.94
N ASP A 312 28.29 8.90 -40.61
CA ASP A 312 29.74 8.69 -40.75
C ASP A 312 30.00 7.66 -41.86
N PHE A 313 30.83 8.01 -42.86
CA PHE A 313 30.99 7.24 -44.09
C PHE A 313 32.10 6.17 -44.00
N VAL A 314 31.96 5.06 -44.72
CA VAL A 314 32.95 3.97 -44.76
C VAL A 314 34.30 4.44 -45.33
N ALA A 315 34.27 5.38 -46.28
CA ALA A 315 35.47 6.04 -46.83
C ALA A 315 36.15 7.04 -45.87
N GLY A 316 35.58 7.25 -44.67
CA GLY A 316 36.00 8.28 -43.72
C GLY A 316 35.29 9.62 -43.92
N GLY A 317 35.32 10.44 -42.87
CA GLY A 317 34.52 11.67 -42.78
C GLY A 317 33.06 11.40 -42.38
N GLY A 318 32.32 12.47 -42.16
CA GLY A 318 30.91 12.40 -41.76
C GLY A 318 30.20 13.73 -41.98
N ASP A 319 28.91 13.65 -42.27
CA ASP A 319 28.00 14.79 -42.45
C ASP A 319 27.09 14.94 -41.22
N SER A 320 26.73 16.18 -40.89
CA SER A 320 25.56 16.44 -40.04
C SER A 320 24.64 17.50 -40.64
N THR A 321 23.35 17.43 -40.30
CA THR A 321 22.34 18.39 -40.72
C THR A 321 21.25 18.53 -39.66
N ASN A 322 20.73 19.74 -39.48
CA ASN A 322 19.72 20.06 -38.47
C ASN A 322 18.39 20.39 -39.17
N LEU A 323 17.34 19.62 -38.87
CA LEU A 323 16.01 19.79 -39.44
C LEU A 323 14.97 20.12 -38.37
N PHE A 324 13.94 20.84 -38.79
CA PHE A 324 12.89 21.39 -37.94
C PHE A 324 11.54 20.86 -38.43
N PHE A 325 10.86 20.08 -37.58
CA PHE A 325 9.56 19.48 -37.87
C PHE A 325 8.51 20.01 -36.89
N PRO A 326 7.80 21.11 -37.21
CA PRO A 326 6.55 21.45 -36.55
C PRO A 326 5.55 20.30 -36.76
N GLY A 327 4.78 19.99 -35.72
CA GLY A 327 3.92 18.81 -35.72
C GLY A 327 2.86 18.78 -34.63
N THR A 328 2.08 17.70 -34.67
CA THR A 328 1.01 17.38 -33.72
C THR A 328 1.10 15.93 -33.30
N GLN A 329 0.68 15.62 -32.07
CA GLN A 329 0.69 14.30 -31.49
C GLN A 329 -0.64 14.07 -30.75
N LEU A 330 -1.40 13.09 -31.23
CA LEU A 330 -2.63 12.60 -30.60
C LEU A 330 -2.26 11.44 -29.68
N GLU A 331 -2.76 11.47 -28.45
CA GLU A 331 -2.56 10.41 -27.47
C GLU A 331 -3.90 9.93 -26.90
N GLY A 332 -3.96 8.64 -26.59
CA GLY A 332 -5.08 8.00 -25.90
C GLY A 332 -4.59 7.13 -24.75
N GLU A 333 -5.22 7.27 -23.59
CA GLU A 333 -5.00 6.44 -22.41
C GLU A 333 -6.35 5.82 -22.03
N LEU A 334 -6.45 4.49 -22.01
CA LEU A 334 -7.67 3.75 -21.66
C LEU A 334 -7.42 2.94 -20.39
N TRP A 335 -8.34 3.00 -19.44
CA TRP A 335 -8.18 2.36 -18.13
C TRP A 335 -9.03 1.10 -18.02
N PHE A 336 -8.38 0.02 -17.59
CA PHE A 336 -9.06 -1.24 -17.23
C PHE A 336 -9.28 -1.31 -15.72
N THR A 337 -8.39 -0.69 -14.93
CA THR A 337 -8.51 -0.43 -13.49
C THR A 337 -7.68 0.81 -13.10
N SER A 338 -7.71 1.20 -11.82
CA SER A 338 -6.74 2.11 -11.17
C SER A 338 -5.31 1.96 -11.64
N ARG A 339 -4.89 0.72 -11.91
CA ARG A 339 -3.48 0.36 -12.09
C ARG A 339 -3.17 -0.07 -13.51
N TRP A 340 -4.08 -0.79 -14.17
CA TRP A 340 -3.87 -1.35 -15.50
C TRP A 340 -4.47 -0.46 -16.58
N PHE A 341 -3.64 -0.08 -17.56
CA PHE A 341 -4.02 0.83 -18.64
C PHE A 341 -3.43 0.42 -19.99
N MET A 342 -4.03 0.92 -21.07
CA MET A 342 -3.48 0.93 -22.42
C MET A 342 -3.16 2.37 -22.80
N ASP A 343 -2.04 2.58 -23.50
CA ASP A 343 -1.45 3.86 -23.86
C ASP A 343 -1.13 3.84 -25.36
N THR A 344 -1.58 4.83 -26.13
CA THR A 344 -1.34 4.92 -27.57
C THR A 344 -0.99 6.35 -27.97
N SER A 345 -0.09 6.49 -28.94
CA SER A 345 0.38 7.78 -29.47
C SER A 345 0.50 7.72 -30.99
N LEU A 346 0.03 8.78 -31.65
CA LEU A 346 0.12 9.02 -33.09
C LEU A 346 0.67 10.44 -33.32
N GLY A 347 1.93 10.55 -33.71
CA GLY A 347 2.58 11.83 -33.99
C GLY A 347 2.89 12.03 -35.47
N PHE A 348 2.73 13.26 -35.95
CA PHE A 348 3.04 13.68 -37.32
C PHE A 348 3.71 15.05 -37.31
N GLY A 349 4.79 15.22 -38.07
CA GLY A 349 5.47 16.50 -38.25
C GLY A 349 5.94 16.69 -39.69
N PHE A 350 5.97 17.92 -40.17
CA PHE A 350 6.28 18.25 -41.57
C PHE A 350 7.39 19.29 -41.63
N GLY A 351 8.43 18.99 -42.40
CA GLY A 351 9.62 19.84 -42.55
C GLY A 351 10.00 20.02 -44.01
N LYS A 352 11.17 20.64 -44.22
CA LYS A 352 11.84 20.69 -45.52
C LYS A 352 13.25 20.15 -45.38
N PHE A 353 13.62 19.21 -46.23
CA PHE A 353 15.01 18.80 -46.42
C PHE A 353 15.50 19.35 -47.75
N GLN A 354 16.45 20.29 -47.69
CA GLN A 354 16.89 21.08 -48.85
C GLN A 354 15.70 21.73 -49.58
N LYS A 355 15.40 21.32 -50.82
CA LYS A 355 14.26 21.78 -51.64
C LYS A 355 13.05 20.83 -51.60
N GLN A 356 13.13 19.71 -50.86
CA GLN A 356 12.09 18.67 -50.82
C GLN A 356 11.31 18.71 -49.51
N SER A 357 10.08 18.20 -49.53
CA SER A 357 9.26 17.99 -48.35
C SER A 357 9.79 16.81 -47.54
N SER A 358 10.01 16.99 -46.24
CA SER A 358 10.31 15.91 -45.30
C SER A 358 9.14 15.72 -44.31
N SER A 359 8.98 14.52 -43.77
CA SER A 359 7.95 14.23 -42.77
C SER A 359 8.43 13.27 -41.68
N LEU A 360 8.14 13.63 -40.44
CA LEU A 360 8.25 12.80 -39.25
C LEU A 360 6.90 12.09 -39.03
N SER A 361 6.92 10.81 -38.67
CA SER A 361 5.78 10.14 -38.03
C SER A 361 6.21 9.26 -36.86
N ASN A 362 5.38 9.16 -35.83
CA ASN A 362 5.56 8.25 -34.71
C ASN A 362 4.28 7.49 -34.38
N PHE A 363 4.43 6.25 -33.92
CA PHE A 363 3.38 5.38 -33.42
C PHE A 363 3.87 4.69 -32.14
N ARG A 364 3.02 4.64 -31.12
CA ARG A 364 3.22 3.82 -29.91
C ARG A 364 1.91 3.13 -29.56
N LEU A 365 2.00 1.89 -29.11
CA LEU A 365 0.91 1.17 -28.45
C LEU A 365 1.50 0.33 -27.33
N GLN A 366 1.08 0.58 -26.09
CA GLN A 366 1.64 -0.04 -24.89
C GLN A 366 0.57 -0.39 -23.87
N PHE A 367 0.85 -1.38 -23.03
CA PHE A 367 0.11 -1.71 -21.83
C PHE A 367 0.93 -1.32 -20.60
N GLY A 368 0.31 -0.66 -19.65
CA GLY A 368 0.95 -0.09 -18.48
C GLY A 368 0.38 -0.57 -17.15
N TYR A 369 1.26 -0.59 -16.14
CA TYR A 369 0.90 -0.74 -14.74
C TYR A 369 1.40 0.49 -13.96
N ARG A 370 0.54 1.10 -13.13
CA ARG A 370 0.89 2.23 -12.25
C ARG A 370 0.58 1.93 -10.78
N MET A 371 1.40 2.50 -9.89
CA MET A 371 1.29 2.39 -8.44
C MET A 371 1.59 3.73 -7.77
N ASN A 372 0.64 4.22 -6.97
CA ASN A 372 0.85 5.33 -6.06
C ASN A 372 1.64 4.83 -4.83
N ILE A 373 2.77 5.48 -4.53
CA ILE A 373 3.68 5.08 -3.45
C ILE A 373 3.09 5.40 -2.06
N LEU A 374 2.30 6.46 -1.93
CA LEU A 374 1.71 6.91 -0.67
C LEU A 374 0.23 6.53 -0.53
N ALA A 375 -0.24 5.56 -1.30
CA ALA A 375 -1.63 5.11 -1.25
C ALA A 375 -2.05 4.74 0.19
N PRO A 376 -3.18 5.26 0.70
CA PRO A 376 -4.28 5.90 -0.03
C PRO A 376 -4.15 7.41 -0.32
N GLU A 377 -3.13 8.12 0.17
CA GLU A 377 -2.98 9.57 -0.03
C GLU A 377 -2.56 9.94 -1.47
N ARG A 378 -2.88 11.16 -1.92
CA ARG A 378 -2.40 11.69 -3.21
C ARG A 378 -0.88 11.89 -3.15
N GLY A 379 -0.12 10.99 -3.77
CA GLY A 379 1.34 10.98 -3.72
C GLY A 379 2.04 10.66 -5.04
N PRO A 380 3.36 10.44 -5.01
CA PRO A 380 4.14 10.06 -6.19
C PRO A 380 3.67 8.73 -6.78
N VAL A 381 3.43 8.72 -8.09
CA VAL A 381 2.97 7.56 -8.86
C VAL A 381 4.08 7.10 -9.77
N ILE A 382 4.59 5.90 -9.54
CA ILE A 382 5.51 5.21 -10.45
C ILE A 382 4.72 4.31 -11.41
N TYR A 383 5.21 4.18 -12.63
CA TYR A 383 4.59 3.33 -13.64
C TYR A 383 5.61 2.73 -14.59
N ALA A 384 5.27 1.57 -15.15
CA ALA A 384 5.99 0.93 -16.24
C ALA A 384 5.02 0.59 -17.37
N LYS A 385 5.48 0.68 -18.62
CA LYS A 385 4.71 0.30 -19.81
C LYS A 385 5.53 -0.65 -20.69
N LEU A 386 4.87 -1.62 -21.34
CA LEU A 386 5.48 -2.50 -22.34
C LEU A 386 4.58 -2.56 -23.58
N GLY A 387 5.16 -2.53 -24.77
CA GLY A 387 4.39 -2.62 -26.02
C GLY A 387 5.26 -2.56 -27.26
N TYR A 388 4.78 -1.86 -28.29
CA TYR A 388 5.47 -1.64 -29.56
C TYR A 388 5.60 -0.14 -29.86
N GLY A 389 6.74 0.25 -30.41
CA GLY A 389 7.01 1.61 -30.87
C GLY A 389 7.57 1.62 -32.29
N LYS A 390 7.22 2.65 -33.06
CA LYS A 390 7.77 2.92 -34.39
C LYS A 390 7.94 4.42 -34.61
N GLN A 391 9.03 4.83 -35.21
CA GLN A 391 9.29 6.21 -35.63
C GLN A 391 9.92 6.21 -37.02
N SER A 392 9.38 7.02 -37.92
CA SER A 392 9.81 7.14 -39.31
C SER A 392 10.14 8.59 -39.65
N TYR A 393 11.29 8.79 -40.30
CA TYR A 393 11.71 10.05 -40.89
C TYR A 393 11.81 9.85 -42.41
N ASN A 394 10.91 10.48 -43.16
CA ASN A 394 11.00 10.56 -44.60
C ASN A 394 11.69 11.88 -44.96
N LEU A 395 12.83 11.80 -45.63
CA LEU A 395 13.63 12.97 -46.03
C LEU A 395 13.54 13.27 -47.53
N GLY A 396 12.79 12.48 -48.29
CA GLY A 396 12.82 12.50 -49.75
C GLY A 396 14.09 11.86 -50.33
N THR A 397 14.39 12.21 -51.57
CA THR A 397 15.54 11.72 -52.35
C THR A 397 16.23 12.90 -53.02
N ALA A 398 17.09 13.59 -52.27
CA ALA A 398 17.92 14.67 -52.79
C ALA A 398 19.28 14.13 -53.24
N GLU A 399 19.76 14.60 -54.40
CA GLU A 399 21.12 14.32 -54.88
C GLU A 399 22.09 15.44 -54.44
N PRO A 400 23.31 15.12 -53.96
CA PRO A 400 23.83 13.78 -53.65
C PRO A 400 23.19 13.17 -52.39
N ILE A 401 23.08 11.84 -52.37
CA ILE A 401 22.25 11.06 -51.42
C ILE A 401 22.98 10.87 -50.07
N ARG A 402 23.21 11.98 -49.37
CA ARG A 402 23.93 12.03 -48.07
C ARG A 402 23.09 11.55 -46.89
N PHE A 403 21.76 11.58 -47.01
CA PHE A 403 20.81 11.14 -45.98
C PHE A 403 19.70 10.30 -46.62
N SER A 404 19.41 9.16 -45.99
CA SER A 404 18.31 8.23 -46.33
C SER A 404 17.06 8.55 -45.50
N SER A 405 15.90 8.10 -45.95
CA SER A 405 14.72 8.00 -45.09
C SER A 405 14.89 6.81 -44.16
N ILE A 406 14.70 6.98 -42.85
CA ILE A 406 15.04 5.99 -41.82
C ILE A 406 13.83 5.74 -40.92
N THR A 407 13.56 4.47 -40.65
CA THR A 407 12.51 4.00 -39.73
C THR A 407 13.11 3.12 -38.65
N TYR A 408 12.90 3.48 -37.39
CA TYR A 408 13.19 2.63 -36.23
C TYR A 408 11.88 1.99 -35.73
N GLY A 409 11.93 0.75 -35.26
CA GLY A 409 10.81 0.10 -34.60
C GLY A 409 11.25 -1.03 -33.67
N GLY A 410 10.36 -1.55 -32.82
CA GLY A 410 10.68 -2.64 -31.90
C GLY A 410 9.72 -2.71 -30.72
N MET A 411 10.02 -3.59 -29.75
CA MET A 411 9.29 -3.59 -28.48
C MET A 411 9.70 -2.35 -27.67
N LEU A 412 8.73 -1.63 -27.10
CA LEU A 412 8.95 -0.39 -26.37
C LEU A 412 8.73 -0.62 -24.88
N LEU A 413 9.79 -0.53 -24.09
CA LEU A 413 9.72 -0.46 -22.63
C LEU A 413 9.76 1.00 -22.18
N SER A 414 8.87 1.36 -21.26
CA SER A 414 8.83 2.68 -20.62
C SER A 414 8.83 2.54 -19.11
N GLY A 415 9.49 3.46 -18.41
CA GLY A 415 9.39 3.62 -16.96
C GLY A 415 9.28 5.10 -16.62
N GLY A 416 8.46 5.47 -15.64
CA GLY A 416 8.28 6.87 -15.29
C GLY A 416 7.69 7.11 -13.91
N ILE A 417 7.72 8.37 -13.51
CA ILE A 417 7.16 8.89 -12.27
C ILE A 417 6.34 10.15 -12.55
N ARG A 418 5.20 10.28 -11.87
CA ARG A 418 4.38 11.50 -11.77
C ARG A 418 4.34 11.92 -10.30
N ILE A 419 4.67 13.17 -10.00
CA ILE A 419 4.67 13.73 -8.65
C ILE A 419 3.65 14.88 -8.63
N PRO A 420 2.59 14.82 -7.79
CA PRO A 420 1.77 15.99 -7.54
C PRO A 420 2.62 17.03 -6.78
N TYR A 421 2.66 18.26 -7.28
CA TYR A 421 3.32 19.37 -6.60
C TYR A 421 2.33 20.16 -5.74
N ASP A 422 1.15 20.42 -6.29
CA ASP A 422 -0.02 20.95 -5.61
C ASP A 422 -1.30 20.29 -6.17
N ASP A 423 -2.48 20.80 -5.80
CA ASP A 423 -3.75 20.25 -6.25
C ASP A 423 -3.96 20.34 -7.77
N ALA A 424 -3.42 21.36 -8.42
CA ALA A 424 -3.54 21.58 -9.85
C ALA A 424 -2.31 21.09 -10.64
N LEU A 425 -1.10 21.33 -10.14
CA LEU A 425 0.16 21.06 -10.83
C LEU A 425 0.71 19.67 -10.51
N ASN A 426 0.99 18.90 -11.58
CA ASN A 426 1.70 17.64 -11.53
C ASN A 426 2.98 17.75 -12.37
N LEU A 427 4.09 17.24 -11.86
CA LEU A 427 5.36 17.12 -12.57
C LEU A 427 5.63 15.65 -12.89
N GLY A 428 6.47 15.35 -13.87
CA GLY A 428 6.84 13.98 -14.16
C GLY A 428 8.07 13.81 -15.04
N ALA A 429 8.65 12.61 -14.96
CA ALA A 429 9.75 12.16 -15.79
C ALA A 429 9.44 10.76 -16.32
N GLU A 430 9.83 10.48 -17.57
CA GLU A 430 9.66 9.17 -18.22
C GLU A 430 10.88 8.86 -19.07
N ILE A 431 11.36 7.62 -19.01
CA ILE A 431 12.35 7.06 -19.94
C ILE A 431 11.68 6.00 -20.81
N ASN A 432 11.93 6.07 -22.11
CA ASN A 432 11.47 5.15 -23.13
C ASN A 432 12.69 4.51 -23.80
N THR A 433 12.66 3.20 -24.06
CA THR A 433 13.72 2.50 -24.79
C THR A 433 13.17 1.38 -25.66
N LEU A 434 13.69 1.24 -26.89
CA LEU A 434 13.42 0.06 -27.70
C LEU A 434 14.27 -1.13 -27.24
N ILE A 435 13.59 -2.24 -26.95
CA ILE A 435 14.17 -3.56 -26.74
C ILE A 435 13.85 -4.38 -27.99
N PHE A 436 14.85 -5.10 -28.50
CA PHE A 436 14.80 -5.67 -29.86
C PHE A 436 14.51 -4.61 -30.95
N PRO A 437 15.28 -3.50 -31.01
CA PRO A 437 15.11 -2.51 -32.07
C PRO A 437 15.51 -3.08 -33.43
N SER A 438 14.75 -2.71 -34.46
CA SER A 438 15.06 -2.88 -35.88
C SER A 438 15.12 -1.52 -36.58
N ILE A 439 15.82 -1.48 -37.72
CA ILE A 439 15.94 -0.30 -38.57
C ILE A 439 15.64 -0.67 -40.02
N ALA A 440 14.91 0.18 -40.72
CA ALA A 440 14.65 0.07 -42.16
C ALA A 440 14.97 1.40 -42.83
N GLU A 441 15.71 1.35 -43.93
CA GLU A 441 16.07 2.52 -44.74
C GLU A 441 15.32 2.53 -46.08
N ALA A 442 15.20 3.71 -46.67
CA ALA A 442 14.69 3.90 -48.03
C ALA A 442 15.28 5.15 -48.70
N PRO A 443 15.46 5.16 -50.03
CA PRO A 443 15.26 4.02 -50.94
C PRO A 443 16.44 3.05 -50.99
N PHE A 444 17.61 3.43 -50.48
CA PHE A 444 18.84 2.61 -50.42
C PHE A 444 19.08 2.08 -49.01
N SER A 445 19.82 0.96 -48.89
CA SER A 445 20.34 0.42 -47.64
C SER A 445 21.82 0.76 -47.45
N SER A 446 22.20 1.26 -46.28
CA SER A 446 23.60 1.58 -45.96
C SER A 446 24.46 0.34 -45.68
N GLY A 447 23.84 -0.84 -45.52
CA GLY A 447 24.51 -2.14 -45.43
C GLY A 447 23.53 -3.29 -45.20
N SER A 448 23.90 -4.51 -45.60
CA SER A 448 23.10 -5.73 -45.36
C SER A 448 23.05 -6.11 -43.89
N ASP A 449 24.13 -5.85 -43.16
CA ASP A 449 24.27 -6.16 -41.74
C ASP A 449 24.03 -4.90 -40.90
N GLN A 450 23.10 -4.99 -39.96
CA GLN A 450 22.72 -3.90 -39.06
C GLN A 450 23.07 -4.27 -37.62
N SER A 451 23.80 -3.39 -36.93
CA SER A 451 24.27 -3.64 -35.57
C SER A 451 24.21 -2.40 -34.68
N GLN A 452 24.33 -2.59 -33.37
CA GLN A 452 24.32 -1.51 -32.36
C GLN A 452 23.08 -0.58 -32.44
N ILE A 453 21.99 -1.07 -33.05
CA ILE A 453 20.74 -0.33 -33.19
C ILE A 453 20.24 0.03 -31.79
N ASN A 454 19.99 1.31 -31.56
CA ASN A 454 19.48 1.82 -30.31
C ASN A 454 18.49 2.97 -30.57
N CYS A 455 17.52 3.10 -29.68
CA CYS A 455 16.56 4.20 -29.70
C CYS A 455 16.01 4.37 -28.28
N TRP A 456 16.17 5.57 -27.72
CA TRP A 456 15.66 5.93 -26.40
C TRP A 456 15.19 7.39 -26.39
N ASP A 457 14.23 7.72 -25.53
CA ASP A 457 13.97 9.11 -25.17
C ASP A 457 13.71 9.31 -23.68
N PHE A 458 14.01 10.51 -23.23
CA PHE A 458 13.74 11.01 -21.89
C PHE A 458 12.76 12.17 -22.00
N VAL A 459 11.64 12.09 -21.30
CA VAL A 459 10.57 13.09 -21.27
C VAL A 459 10.52 13.74 -19.89
N PHE A 460 10.72 15.05 -19.82
CA PHE A 460 10.19 15.86 -18.72
C PHE A 460 8.78 16.34 -19.09
N LYS A 461 7.85 16.30 -18.15
CA LYS A 461 6.48 16.82 -18.34
C LYS A 461 5.97 17.60 -17.13
N GLY A 462 5.22 18.65 -17.41
CA GLY A 462 4.37 19.36 -16.45
C GLY A 462 2.93 19.32 -16.92
N THR A 463 1.99 19.17 -16.00
CA THR A 463 0.55 19.05 -16.27
C THR A 463 -0.20 19.92 -15.28
N TYR A 464 -0.94 20.92 -15.77
CA TYR A 464 -1.68 21.87 -14.95
C TYR A 464 -3.20 21.71 -15.13
N SER A 465 -3.88 21.50 -14.02
CA SER A 465 -5.33 21.27 -13.98
C SER A 465 -6.12 22.54 -14.25
N LEU A 466 -6.98 22.54 -15.28
CA LEU A 466 -8.01 23.58 -15.45
C LEU A 466 -9.31 23.23 -14.71
N ASN A 467 -9.65 21.94 -14.64
CA ASN A 467 -10.77 21.40 -13.87
C ASN A 467 -10.63 19.88 -13.67
N SER A 468 -11.70 19.20 -13.29
CA SER A 468 -11.76 17.74 -13.11
C SER A 468 -11.70 16.93 -14.42
N LYS A 469 -11.90 17.56 -15.59
CA LYS A 469 -11.89 16.89 -16.91
C LYS A 469 -10.92 17.48 -17.94
N VAL A 470 -10.21 18.57 -17.63
CA VAL A 470 -9.29 19.23 -18.58
C VAL A 470 -7.98 19.63 -17.91
N ASP A 471 -6.87 19.23 -18.52
CA ASP A 471 -5.50 19.65 -18.15
C ASP A 471 -4.79 20.31 -19.34
N LEU A 472 -3.95 21.31 -19.04
CA LEU A 472 -2.89 21.77 -19.93
C LEU A 472 -1.64 20.92 -19.70
N GLU A 473 -0.95 20.53 -20.76
CA GLU A 473 0.26 19.70 -20.70
C GLU A 473 1.42 20.38 -21.42
N GLY A 474 2.62 20.33 -20.83
CA GLY A 474 3.85 20.82 -21.44
C GLY A 474 4.97 19.80 -21.30
N ARG A 475 5.72 19.57 -22.38
CA ARG A 475 6.74 18.50 -22.44
C ARG A 475 8.05 18.99 -23.08
N LEU A 476 9.14 18.51 -22.52
CA LEU A 476 10.49 18.63 -23.08
C LEU A 476 11.06 17.22 -23.25
N ILE A 477 11.32 16.82 -24.49
CA ILE A 477 11.76 15.46 -24.84
C ILE A 477 13.17 15.52 -25.44
N PHE A 478 14.07 14.71 -24.90
CA PHE A 478 15.39 14.44 -25.44
C PHE A 478 15.40 13.02 -25.99
N ARG A 479 15.48 12.86 -27.31
CA ARG A 479 15.49 11.54 -27.99
C ARG A 479 16.82 11.32 -28.69
N ASN A 480 17.31 10.09 -28.66
CA ASN A 480 18.45 9.68 -29.45
C ASN A 480 18.19 8.32 -30.09
N ALA A 481 18.58 8.16 -31.36
CA ALA A 481 18.54 6.89 -32.07
C ALA A 481 19.80 6.73 -32.93
N GLY A 482 20.20 5.50 -33.22
CA GLY A 482 21.35 5.24 -34.08
C GLY A 482 21.51 3.77 -34.44
N ALA A 483 22.33 3.50 -35.44
CA ALA A 483 22.72 2.17 -35.90
C ALA A 483 24.10 2.21 -36.57
N SER A 484 24.80 1.08 -36.55
CA SER A 484 26.01 0.83 -37.35
C SER A 484 25.70 -0.17 -38.45
N PHE A 485 26.28 0.03 -39.63
CA PHE A 485 26.03 -0.79 -40.82
C PHE A 485 27.32 -1.43 -41.34
N SER A 486 27.21 -2.60 -41.94
CA SER A 486 28.28 -3.29 -42.66
C SER A 486 27.71 -4.24 -43.72
N GLY A 487 28.58 -4.93 -44.46
CA GLY A 487 28.18 -5.83 -45.54
C GLY A 487 27.90 -5.11 -46.85
N ASP A 488 27.15 -5.75 -47.74
CA ASP A 488 26.86 -5.23 -49.08
C ASP A 488 25.85 -4.08 -49.04
N THR A 489 25.98 -3.12 -49.96
CA THR A 489 25.17 -1.91 -50.02
C THR A 489 24.91 -1.49 -51.47
N ASP A 490 23.70 -1.01 -51.74
CA ASP A 490 23.28 -0.42 -53.02
C ASP A 490 23.50 1.11 -53.07
N ARG A 491 24.05 1.68 -52.00
CA ARG A 491 24.26 3.12 -51.82
C ARG A 491 25.57 3.59 -52.47
N PRO A 492 25.56 4.66 -53.29
CA PRO A 492 26.78 5.21 -53.89
C PRO A 492 27.83 5.70 -52.87
N ASP A 493 27.38 6.23 -51.74
CA ASP A 493 28.20 6.71 -50.62
C ASP A 493 27.90 5.87 -49.35
N PRO A 494 28.59 4.74 -49.11
CA PRO A 494 28.31 3.85 -47.98
C PRO A 494 28.48 4.51 -46.60
N ILE A 495 27.47 4.35 -45.73
CA ILE A 495 27.47 4.85 -44.35
C ILE A 495 27.84 3.71 -43.40
N SER A 496 28.80 3.94 -42.52
CA SER A 496 29.20 2.99 -41.46
C SER A 496 28.40 3.17 -40.16
N GLN A 497 27.93 4.39 -39.89
CA GLN A 497 27.09 4.71 -38.74
C GLN A 497 26.12 5.85 -39.07
N ALA A 498 24.84 5.68 -38.74
CA ALA A 498 23.86 6.76 -38.72
C ALA A 498 23.38 7.01 -37.28
N SER A 499 23.17 8.27 -36.95
CA SER A 499 22.70 8.70 -35.63
C SER A 499 21.80 9.93 -35.74
N GLN A 500 20.87 10.06 -34.80
CA GLN A 500 19.85 11.09 -34.78
C GLN A 500 19.65 11.57 -33.34
N SER A 501 19.68 12.88 -33.12
CA SER A 501 19.46 13.49 -31.81
C SER A 501 18.37 14.54 -31.90
N SER A 502 17.28 14.33 -31.17
CA SER A 502 16.06 15.11 -31.23
C SER A 502 15.84 15.88 -29.93
N LYS A 503 15.52 17.17 -30.05
CA LYS A 503 15.04 18.03 -28.96
C LYS A 503 13.63 18.49 -29.31
N ILE A 504 12.65 18.03 -28.54
CA ILE A 504 11.23 18.27 -28.81
C ILE A 504 10.63 19.13 -27.70
N LEU A 505 9.95 20.20 -28.08
CA LEU A 505 9.12 21.00 -27.19
C LEU A 505 7.66 20.82 -27.62
N GLN A 506 6.79 20.43 -26.69
CA GLN A 506 5.35 20.25 -26.94
C GLN A 506 4.51 20.99 -25.88
N LEU A 507 3.37 21.52 -26.31
CA LEU A 507 2.30 22.08 -25.50
C LEU A 507 0.96 21.51 -25.98
N GLY A 508 0.09 21.13 -25.07
CA GLY A 508 -1.17 20.47 -25.43
C GLY A 508 -2.27 20.57 -24.39
N VAL A 509 -3.38 19.93 -24.73
CA VAL A 509 -4.57 19.82 -23.87
C VAL A 509 -4.93 18.35 -23.74
N SER A 510 -5.15 17.88 -22.51
CA SER A 510 -5.74 16.58 -22.20
C SER A 510 -7.20 16.77 -21.78
N TYR A 511 -8.10 15.97 -22.35
CA TYR A 511 -9.48 15.79 -21.91
C TYR A 511 -9.67 14.41 -21.30
N TYR A 512 -10.46 14.34 -20.23
CA TYR A 512 -10.73 13.13 -19.47
C TYR A 512 -12.22 12.77 -19.49
N PHE A 513 -12.53 11.48 -19.60
CA PHE A 513 -13.87 10.94 -19.68
C PHE A 513 -14.03 9.76 -18.73
#